data_AF-A0A660XQW3-F1
#
_entry.id   AF-A0A660XQW3-F1
#
_cell.length_a   1.000
_cell.length_b   1.000
_cell.length_c   1.000
_cell.angle_alpha   90.00
_cell.angle_beta   90.00
_cell.angle_gamma   90.00
#
_symmetry.space_group_name_H-M   'P 1'
#
loop_
_entity.id
_entity.type
_entity.pdbx_description
1 polymer ?
#
loop_
_entity_poly.entity_id
_entity_poly.type
_entity_poly.pdbx_seq_one_letter_code
_entity_poly.pdbx_strand_id
1 'polypeptide(L)'
;MHKKDMDKTNLIAQWAFDTSPILGRFHLWLEDVEVEWIREKTSSSEITSISFVDDRMERLFITTAAVTALGTRLFGQYGEGKGLDKKGLNNVKKNADAISAYAMSESLWYLSRSLPENHAIMVSLGEGLMPKVGETPEMGSNPLLGFGRIYARPQVAKFLESRVHKLINSYNYKLPDFFNEVNTAGITIWGTAIDTLENTSRFAKGAKTGPMTVLHVFDQPLNITKPYEGYVGNLVLPQEIVEKAAEESLLIDFFTPRKKVLNAIKITYPEIRTENIHVWTLRGKSRERRIGKLWQEWKSIGVHVIDEGWILPTGQPAFTDSGTYAPTFSVGTWRDKKDQLHLLIIDGYAASAEAVQAASLYPILNLNVSLTIFSSKFELSYDQEPYIIRLNPNDPDFSKKLSAIFKRDLDNEKIEMYRNNIRQANSAGVPLNKRVITADDFFPEKQWRVMAISGFMLPDPYSNSPGVEKINDNTYTVTVRLSTRKGDKRIRFTFRLLETFEESKLVFNPLLIRFMAGEDFRHRPIKISDSGRIRNELQTLCSEALEYFDSYKIRIHFDMIPEDVISKEKQIILREILEWYKENHPIWFKWLVL
;
A
#
# COMPACT_ATOMS: atom_id res chain seq x y z
N MET A 1 13.87 -31.57 28.60
CA MET A 1 13.10 -30.42 28.06
C MET A 1 11.63 -30.80 28.08
N HIS A 2 10.74 -29.98 28.64
CA HIS A 2 9.31 -30.29 28.61
C HIS A 2 8.80 -30.22 27.16
N LYS A 3 7.78 -31.03 26.80
CA LYS A 3 7.23 -31.09 25.43
C LYS A 3 6.91 -29.70 24.86
N LYS A 4 6.34 -28.81 25.68
CA LYS A 4 6.01 -27.43 25.32
C LYS A 4 7.24 -26.59 24.93
N ASP A 5 8.37 -26.78 25.60
CA ASP A 5 9.62 -26.06 25.29
C ASP A 5 10.21 -26.54 23.96
N MET A 6 10.07 -27.84 23.68
CA MET A 6 10.50 -28.44 22.41
C MET A 6 9.64 -27.97 21.24
N ASP A 7 8.32 -27.91 21.42
CA ASP A 7 7.40 -27.39 20.40
C ASP A 7 7.71 -25.92 20.06
N LYS A 8 7.99 -25.10 21.07
CA LYS A 8 8.41 -23.70 20.90
C LYS A 8 9.76 -23.59 20.17
N THR A 9 10.74 -24.40 20.56
CA THR A 9 12.06 -24.41 19.92
C THR A 9 11.96 -24.82 18.44
N ASN A 10 11.16 -25.85 18.14
CA ASN A 10 10.91 -26.31 16.78
C ASN A 10 10.20 -25.25 15.94
N LEU A 11 9.24 -24.52 16.52
CA LEU A 11 8.57 -23.40 15.87
C LEU A 11 9.57 -22.31 15.47
N ILE A 12 10.39 -21.85 16.42
CA ILE A 12 11.40 -20.82 16.16
C ILE A 12 12.37 -21.28 15.07
N ALA A 13 12.87 -22.53 15.17
CA ALA A 13 13.78 -23.10 14.18
C ALA A 13 13.18 -23.16 12.77
N GLN A 14 11.90 -23.58 12.66
CA GLN A 14 11.20 -23.64 11.38
C GLN A 14 11.02 -22.25 10.77
N TRP A 15 10.60 -21.25 11.55
CA TRP A 15 10.48 -19.88 11.09
C TRP A 15 11.83 -19.29 10.68
N ALA A 16 12.88 -19.49 11.46
CA ALA A 16 14.22 -19.03 11.13
C ALA A 16 14.74 -19.66 9.83
N PHE A 17 14.53 -20.97 9.64
CA PHE A 17 14.94 -21.68 8.42
C PHE A 17 14.20 -21.14 7.19
N ASP A 18 12.87 -21.08 7.26
CA ASP A 18 12.03 -20.69 6.13
C ASP A 18 12.26 -19.25 5.69
N THR A 19 12.49 -18.37 6.66
CA THR A 19 12.62 -16.91 6.46
C THR A 19 14.06 -16.43 6.41
N SER A 20 15.03 -17.36 6.51
CA SER A 20 16.47 -17.09 6.44
C SER A 20 16.92 -16.21 5.25
N PRO A 21 16.31 -16.26 4.04
CA PRO A 21 16.71 -15.34 2.97
C PRO A 21 16.51 -13.86 3.33
N ILE A 22 15.45 -13.54 4.06
CA ILE A 22 15.13 -12.17 4.47
C ILE A 22 15.94 -11.81 5.73
N LEU A 23 15.97 -12.70 6.73
CA LEU A 23 16.71 -12.46 7.97
C LEU A 23 18.21 -12.23 7.71
N GLY A 24 18.82 -13.09 6.89
CA GLY A 24 20.22 -12.95 6.51
C GLY A 24 20.51 -11.68 5.69
N ARG A 25 19.54 -11.21 4.90
CA ARG A 25 19.68 -9.95 4.16
C ARG A 25 19.71 -8.73 5.09
N PHE A 26 18.89 -8.73 6.13
CA PHE A 26 18.79 -7.60 7.05
C PHE A 26 19.63 -7.76 8.32
N HIS A 27 20.47 -8.80 8.36
CA HIS A 27 21.37 -9.10 9.49
C HIS A 27 20.58 -9.19 10.81
N LEU A 28 19.48 -9.93 10.76
CA LEU A 28 18.57 -10.15 11.88
C LEU A 28 18.69 -11.59 12.38
N TRP A 29 18.68 -11.73 13.70
CA TRP A 29 18.51 -13.01 14.37
C TRP A 29 17.09 -13.12 14.93
N LEU A 30 16.44 -14.26 14.70
CA LEU A 30 15.12 -14.55 15.27
C LEU A 30 15.30 -15.18 16.65
N GLU A 31 15.05 -14.40 17.71
CA GLU A 31 15.08 -14.89 19.10
C GLU A 31 13.79 -15.61 19.45
N ASP A 32 12.65 -15.08 18.98
CA ASP A 32 11.35 -15.68 19.27
C ASP A 32 10.28 -15.37 18.22
N VAL A 33 9.28 -16.25 18.13
CA VAL A 33 8.04 -16.05 17.37
C VAL A 33 6.84 -16.59 18.15
N GLU A 34 5.80 -15.77 18.27
CA GLU A 34 4.51 -16.12 18.87
C GLU A 34 3.40 -15.99 17.81
N VAL A 35 2.48 -16.95 17.77
CA VAL A 35 1.33 -16.94 16.86
C VAL A 35 0.05 -17.02 17.68
N GLU A 36 -0.75 -15.96 17.61
CA GLU A 36 -2.06 -15.83 18.23
C GLU A 36 -3.14 -15.88 17.13
N TRP A 37 -4.18 -16.68 17.31
CA TRP A 37 -5.33 -16.71 16.41
C TRP A 37 -6.36 -15.68 16.87
N ILE A 38 -6.67 -14.70 16.01
CA ILE A 38 -7.72 -13.70 16.26
C ILE A 38 -9.09 -14.29 15.88
N ARG A 39 -9.13 -14.98 14.74
CA ARG A 39 -10.34 -15.65 14.24
C ARG A 39 -9.97 -16.95 13.56
N GLU A 40 -10.49 -18.04 14.09
CA GLU A 40 -10.39 -19.38 13.52
C GLU A 40 -11.73 -19.74 12.86
N LYS A 41 -11.73 -20.07 11.56
CA LYS A 41 -12.94 -20.59 10.88
C LYS A 41 -12.91 -22.09 10.65
N THR A 42 -11.79 -22.75 10.92
CA THR A 42 -11.60 -24.19 10.69
C THR A 42 -11.13 -24.86 11.97
N SER A 43 -11.92 -25.81 12.46
CA SER A 43 -11.76 -26.46 13.76
C SER A 43 -10.62 -27.48 13.88
N SER A 44 -9.70 -27.54 12.91
CA SER A 44 -8.60 -28.51 12.91
C SER A 44 -7.31 -27.83 13.38
N SER A 45 -6.85 -28.24 14.56
CA SER A 45 -5.61 -27.82 15.22
C SER A 45 -4.31 -28.11 14.43
N GLU A 46 -4.42 -28.65 13.22
CA GLU A 46 -3.30 -29.02 12.33
C GLU A 46 -3.06 -27.99 11.20
N ILE A 47 -3.94 -27.00 11.02
CA ILE A 47 -3.77 -26.00 9.95
C ILE A 47 -2.72 -24.96 10.35
N THR A 48 -1.52 -25.11 9.80
CA THR A 48 -0.41 -24.15 9.96
C THR A 48 -0.52 -22.95 9.02
N SER A 49 -1.15 -23.09 7.84
CA SER A 49 -1.32 -22.03 6.83
C SER A 49 -2.79 -21.77 6.49
N ILE A 50 -3.15 -20.49 6.34
CA ILE A 50 -4.52 -20.06 6.00
C ILE A 50 -4.61 -19.43 4.60
N SER A 51 -3.53 -19.53 3.84
CA SER A 51 -3.35 -18.81 2.58
C SER A 51 -3.56 -19.70 1.36
N PHE A 52 -3.45 -19.10 0.17
CA PHE A 52 -3.43 -19.84 -1.10
C PHE A 52 -2.01 -20.22 -1.54
N VAL A 53 -1.00 -19.66 -0.90
CA VAL A 53 0.41 -20.02 -1.06
C VAL A 53 0.79 -21.11 -0.05
N ASP A 54 1.91 -21.78 -0.27
CA ASP A 54 2.45 -22.73 0.71
C ASP A 54 2.92 -22.06 2.01
N ASP A 55 3.12 -22.86 3.05
CA ASP A 55 3.52 -22.43 4.39
C ASP A 55 4.79 -21.56 4.41
N ARG A 56 5.80 -21.92 3.61
CA ARG A 56 7.07 -21.19 3.58
C ARG A 56 6.88 -19.83 2.94
N MET A 57 6.12 -19.75 1.86
CA MET A 57 5.77 -18.50 1.20
C MET A 57 4.91 -17.61 2.11
N GLU A 58 3.92 -18.17 2.83
CA GLU A 58 3.14 -17.43 3.83
C GLU A 58 4.08 -16.77 4.87
N ARG A 59 5.00 -17.56 5.45
CA ARG A 59 5.99 -17.05 6.43
C ARG A 59 6.90 -15.97 5.85
N LEU A 60 7.39 -16.13 4.62
CA LEU A 60 8.24 -15.13 3.94
C LEU A 60 7.51 -13.80 3.72
N PHE A 61 6.24 -13.81 3.32
CA PHE A 61 5.45 -12.58 3.17
C PHE A 61 5.16 -11.92 4.52
N ILE A 62 4.86 -12.69 5.57
CA ILE A 62 4.70 -12.17 6.94
C ILE A 62 6.01 -11.50 7.40
N THR A 63 7.16 -12.15 7.23
CA THR A 63 8.46 -11.59 7.62
C THR A 63 8.82 -10.35 6.81
N THR A 64 8.41 -10.27 5.53
CA THR A 64 8.57 -9.06 4.69
C THR A 64 7.89 -7.85 5.35
N ALA A 65 6.64 -8.00 5.82
CA ALA A 65 5.96 -6.93 6.55
C ALA A 65 6.60 -6.63 7.91
N ALA A 66 7.08 -7.64 8.63
CA ALA A 66 7.75 -7.47 9.92
C ALA A 66 9.04 -6.65 9.80
N VAL A 67 9.91 -7.03 8.85
CA VAL A 67 11.19 -6.35 8.62
C VAL A 67 10.97 -4.94 8.08
N THR A 68 9.96 -4.73 7.23
CA THR A 68 9.59 -3.39 6.77
C THR A 68 9.14 -2.51 7.92
N ALA A 69 8.27 -2.99 8.81
CA ALA A 69 7.83 -2.25 9.98
C ALA A 69 8.98 -1.92 10.95
N LEU A 70 9.85 -2.90 11.23
CA LEU A 70 11.04 -2.71 12.07
C LEU A 70 11.99 -1.65 11.50
N GLY A 71 12.41 -1.83 10.25
CA GLY A 71 13.35 -0.95 9.58
C GLY A 71 12.83 0.48 9.50
N THR A 72 11.56 0.64 9.13
CA THR A 72 10.92 1.96 9.05
C THR A 72 10.86 2.61 10.43
N ARG A 73 10.44 1.87 11.47
CA ARG A 73 10.33 2.44 12.83
C ARG A 73 11.68 2.90 13.39
N LEU A 74 12.74 2.13 13.17
CA LEU A 74 14.07 2.39 13.71
C LEU A 74 14.85 3.42 12.89
N PHE A 75 14.75 3.37 11.57
CA PHE A 75 15.65 4.09 10.67
C PHE A 75 14.94 5.11 9.76
N GLY A 76 13.60 5.16 9.80
CA GLY A 76 12.78 6.07 8.99
C GLY A 76 12.62 7.49 9.56
N GLN A 77 13.37 7.91 10.59
CA GLN A 77 13.28 9.26 11.19
C GLN A 77 11.92 9.57 11.88
N TYR A 78 11.41 8.61 12.65
CA TYR A 78 10.16 8.75 13.38
C TYR A 78 10.15 10.00 14.29
N GLY A 79 9.17 10.89 14.08
CA GLY A 79 8.98 12.09 14.89
C GLY A 79 9.92 13.26 14.59
N GLU A 80 10.91 13.10 13.71
CA GLU A 80 11.88 14.17 13.39
C GLU A 80 11.25 15.33 12.60
N GLY A 81 10.07 15.12 12.00
CA GLY A 81 9.31 16.17 11.32
C GLY A 81 8.53 17.10 12.26
N LYS A 82 8.52 16.82 13.57
CA LYS A 82 7.77 17.62 14.54
C LYS A 82 8.39 19.01 14.70
N GLY A 83 7.60 20.04 14.45
CA GLY A 83 8.03 21.44 14.59
C GLY A 83 8.81 21.97 13.39
N LEU A 84 9.07 21.15 12.36
CA LEU A 84 9.62 21.61 11.10
C LEU A 84 8.56 22.35 10.26
N ASP A 85 9.04 23.17 9.33
CA ASP A 85 8.21 23.78 8.31
C ASP A 85 7.70 22.72 7.30
N LYS A 86 6.88 23.16 6.34
CA LYS A 86 6.31 22.26 5.32
C LYS A 86 7.40 21.54 4.52
N LYS A 87 8.52 22.21 4.22
CA LYS A 87 9.62 21.63 3.44
C LYS A 87 10.35 20.56 4.25
N GLY A 88 10.74 20.88 5.49
CA GLY A 88 11.38 19.93 6.39
C GLY A 88 10.51 18.71 6.71
N LEU A 89 9.21 18.91 6.97
CA LEU A 89 8.28 17.80 7.18
C LEU A 89 8.18 16.89 5.95
N ASN A 90 8.11 17.46 4.74
CA ASN A 90 8.07 16.68 3.51
C ASN A 90 9.35 15.88 3.29
N ASN A 91 10.51 16.42 3.65
CA ASN A 91 11.79 15.71 3.55
C ASN A 91 11.84 14.50 4.49
N VAL A 92 11.41 14.66 5.74
CA VAL A 92 11.32 13.54 6.71
C VAL A 92 10.37 12.46 6.20
N LYS A 93 9.21 12.84 5.65
CA LYS A 93 8.27 11.89 5.04
C LYS A 93 8.91 11.10 3.90
N LYS A 94 9.56 11.80 2.95
CA LYS A 94 10.25 11.17 1.82
C LYS A 94 11.34 10.18 2.28
N ASN A 95 12.10 10.53 3.32
CA ASN A 95 13.12 9.65 3.88
C ASN A 95 12.50 8.39 4.52
N ALA A 96 11.40 8.56 5.26
CA ALA A 96 10.68 7.45 5.86
C ALA A 96 10.15 6.48 4.79
N ASP A 97 9.50 7.01 3.75
CA ASP A 97 8.99 6.24 2.61
C ASP A 97 10.11 5.53 1.83
N ALA A 98 11.30 6.15 1.73
CA ALA A 98 12.45 5.53 1.07
C ALA A 98 12.97 4.30 1.83
N ILE A 99 13.04 4.36 3.17
CA ILE A 99 13.46 3.24 4.02
C ILE A 99 12.42 2.11 3.96
N SER A 100 11.13 2.44 4.07
CA SER A 100 10.05 1.45 4.01
C SER A 100 10.01 0.75 2.65
N ALA A 101 10.08 1.51 1.56
CA ALA A 101 10.09 0.98 0.20
C ALA A 101 11.32 0.09 -0.07
N TYR A 102 12.49 0.50 0.42
CA TYR A 102 13.68 -0.32 0.31
C TYR A 102 13.55 -1.64 1.07
N ALA A 103 13.14 -1.59 2.33
CA ALA A 103 12.99 -2.78 3.16
C ALA A 103 12.00 -3.80 2.55
N MET A 104 10.86 -3.32 2.07
CA MET A 104 9.84 -4.12 1.40
C MET A 104 10.37 -4.70 0.08
N SER A 105 10.95 -3.88 -0.79
CA SER A 105 11.46 -4.33 -2.10
C SER A 105 12.59 -5.33 -1.98
N GLU A 106 13.54 -5.11 -1.07
CA GLU A 106 14.65 -6.03 -0.83
C GLU A 106 14.15 -7.35 -0.23
N SER A 107 13.16 -7.30 0.68
CA SER A 107 12.52 -8.51 1.19
C SER A 107 11.85 -9.31 0.08
N LEU A 108 11.07 -8.67 -0.80
CA LEU A 108 10.44 -9.30 -1.97
C LEU A 108 11.48 -9.88 -2.95
N TRP A 109 12.59 -9.19 -3.16
CA TRP A 109 13.69 -9.69 -3.98
C TRP A 109 14.31 -10.96 -3.40
N TYR A 110 14.60 -10.99 -2.11
CA TYR A 110 15.15 -12.19 -1.45
C TYR A 110 14.15 -13.34 -1.40
N LEU A 111 12.88 -13.03 -1.11
CA LEU A 111 11.76 -13.98 -1.17
C LEU A 111 11.59 -14.58 -2.57
N SER A 112 11.78 -13.80 -3.64
CA SER A 112 11.54 -14.25 -5.02
C SER A 112 12.37 -15.48 -5.45
N ARG A 113 13.49 -15.74 -4.76
CA ARG A 113 14.34 -16.93 -4.97
C ARG A 113 13.66 -18.22 -4.51
N SER A 114 12.71 -18.11 -3.58
CA SER A 114 11.91 -19.21 -3.05
C SER A 114 10.63 -19.46 -3.84
N LEU A 115 10.29 -18.60 -4.81
CA LEU A 115 9.13 -18.80 -5.66
C LEU A 115 9.26 -20.09 -6.48
N PRO A 116 8.13 -20.78 -6.76
CA PRO A 116 8.10 -21.82 -7.78
C PRO A 116 8.63 -21.30 -9.12
N GLU A 117 9.16 -22.19 -9.96
CA GLU A 117 9.96 -21.79 -11.12
C GLU A 117 9.20 -20.94 -12.15
N ASN A 118 7.90 -21.16 -12.28
CA ASN A 118 7.01 -20.45 -13.18
C ASN A 118 6.20 -19.32 -12.52
N HIS A 119 6.54 -18.93 -11.28
CA HIS A 119 5.80 -17.92 -10.53
C HIS A 119 6.51 -16.57 -10.50
N ALA A 120 5.71 -15.51 -10.42
CA ALA A 120 6.16 -14.14 -10.25
C ALA A 120 5.25 -13.38 -9.27
N ILE A 121 5.82 -12.38 -8.62
CA ILE A 121 5.07 -11.35 -7.90
C ILE A 121 5.09 -10.08 -8.76
N MET A 122 3.92 -9.48 -8.98
CA MET A 122 3.78 -8.24 -9.74
C MET A 122 3.11 -7.16 -8.89
N VAL A 123 3.76 -6.01 -8.76
CA VAL A 123 3.16 -4.84 -8.11
C VAL A 123 2.06 -4.28 -8.99
N SER A 124 0.81 -4.42 -8.55
CA SER A 124 -0.39 -3.95 -9.25
C SER A 124 -0.88 -2.61 -8.70
N LEU A 125 -0.65 -2.34 -7.42
CA LEU A 125 -0.83 -1.05 -6.76
C LEU A 125 0.39 -0.84 -5.85
N GLY A 126 1.00 0.33 -5.91
CA GLY A 126 2.23 0.62 -5.17
C GLY A 126 2.62 2.09 -5.27
N GLU A 127 3.87 2.39 -4.94
CA GLU A 127 4.43 3.74 -4.95
C GLU A 127 4.60 4.24 -6.40
N GLY A 128 3.54 4.79 -6.98
CA GLY A 128 3.59 5.44 -8.30
C GLY A 128 3.96 4.51 -9.47
N LEU A 129 4.54 5.09 -10.53
CA LEU A 129 4.98 4.35 -11.74
C LEU A 129 6.43 3.87 -11.62
N MET A 130 6.79 2.79 -12.32
CA MET A 130 8.20 2.53 -12.57
C MET A 130 8.80 3.66 -13.45
N PRO A 131 9.97 4.24 -13.09
CA PRO A 131 10.67 5.19 -13.92
C PRO A 131 10.94 4.53 -15.27
N LYS A 132 10.52 5.21 -16.36
CA LYS A 132 10.69 4.84 -17.79
C LYS A 132 9.66 3.91 -18.43
N VAL A 133 8.46 3.83 -17.89
CA VAL A 133 7.44 2.98 -18.51
C VAL A 133 6.25 3.75 -19.09
N GLY A 134 6.36 5.08 -19.22
CA GLY A 134 5.43 5.92 -19.98
C GLY A 134 5.72 7.40 -19.71
N GLU A 135 5.74 8.21 -20.76
CA GLU A 135 6.22 9.60 -20.76
C GLU A 135 5.40 10.51 -19.84
N THR A 136 6.00 10.93 -18.71
CA THR A 136 6.02 12.31 -18.16
C THR A 136 6.66 12.32 -16.75
N PRO A 137 7.45 13.35 -16.39
CA PRO A 137 8.04 13.51 -15.04
C PRO A 137 7.02 13.69 -13.90
N GLU A 138 5.76 13.98 -14.24
CA GLU A 138 4.73 14.44 -13.29
C GLU A 138 4.06 13.32 -12.46
N MET A 139 4.28 12.06 -12.82
CA MET A 139 3.77 10.90 -12.07
C MET A 139 4.88 10.35 -11.20
N GLY A 140 4.73 10.45 -9.87
CA GLY A 140 5.72 9.99 -8.89
C GLY A 140 6.29 8.62 -9.29
N SER A 141 7.61 8.54 -9.44
CA SER A 141 8.25 7.34 -9.96
C SER A 141 9.02 6.62 -8.84
N ASN A 142 8.64 5.38 -8.53
CA ASN A 142 9.42 4.53 -7.62
C ASN A 142 9.84 3.24 -8.36
N PRO A 143 11.12 3.06 -8.72
CA PRO A 143 11.56 1.85 -9.42
C PRO A 143 11.57 0.61 -8.53
N LEU A 144 11.52 0.79 -7.20
CA LEU A 144 11.51 -0.32 -6.27
C LEU A 144 10.12 -0.94 -6.18
N LEU A 145 9.05 -0.15 -6.11
CA LEU A 145 7.69 -0.63 -5.85
C LEU A 145 6.61 0.05 -6.70
N GLY A 146 6.97 0.57 -7.87
CA GLY A 146 6.02 1.14 -8.81
C GLY A 146 5.22 0.08 -9.56
N PHE A 147 4.11 0.49 -10.15
CA PHE A 147 3.25 -0.36 -10.97
C PHE A 147 4.06 -1.16 -12.01
N GLY A 148 3.76 -2.45 -12.13
CA GLY A 148 4.37 -3.35 -13.10
C GLY A 148 5.71 -3.93 -12.67
N ARG A 149 6.22 -3.58 -11.47
CA ARG A 149 7.45 -4.17 -10.94
C ARG A 149 7.28 -5.68 -10.76
N ILE A 150 8.24 -6.43 -11.29
CA ILE A 150 8.26 -7.90 -11.23
C ILE A 150 9.34 -8.38 -10.26
N TYR A 151 8.97 -9.31 -9.37
CA TYR A 151 9.90 -10.11 -8.58
C TYR A 151 9.72 -11.58 -8.95
N ALA A 152 10.71 -12.14 -9.64
CA ALA A 152 10.69 -13.52 -10.11
C ALA A 152 12.11 -14.01 -10.36
N ARG A 153 12.24 -15.30 -10.69
CA ARG A 153 13.51 -15.86 -11.21
C ARG A 153 13.88 -15.19 -12.54
N PRO A 154 15.17 -15.11 -12.91
CA PRO A 154 15.64 -14.27 -14.02
C PRO A 154 14.93 -14.47 -15.37
N GLN A 155 14.62 -15.72 -15.73
CA GLN A 155 13.96 -16.02 -17.01
C GLN A 155 12.51 -15.53 -17.04
N VAL A 156 11.74 -15.79 -15.97
CA VAL A 156 10.36 -15.32 -15.81
C VAL A 156 10.33 -13.79 -15.72
N ALA A 157 11.24 -13.19 -14.95
CA ALA A 157 11.35 -11.73 -14.85
C ALA A 157 11.58 -11.10 -16.23
N LYS A 158 12.57 -11.59 -17.00
CA LYS A 158 12.85 -11.09 -18.35
C LYS A 158 11.65 -11.21 -19.29
N PHE A 159 10.92 -12.32 -19.22
CA PHE A 159 9.71 -12.54 -20.02
C PHE A 159 8.63 -11.51 -19.68
N LEU A 160 8.33 -11.34 -18.38
CA LEU A 160 7.25 -10.46 -17.91
C LEU A 160 7.60 -8.98 -18.07
N GLU A 161 8.83 -8.56 -17.76
CA GLU A 161 9.28 -7.17 -17.91
C GLU A 161 9.05 -6.65 -19.33
N SER A 162 9.36 -7.44 -20.35
CA SER A 162 9.15 -7.05 -21.75
C SER A 162 7.67 -6.82 -22.10
N ARG A 163 6.76 -7.52 -21.42
CA ARG A 163 5.31 -7.46 -21.67
C ARG A 163 4.63 -6.38 -20.86
N VAL A 164 5.04 -6.20 -19.61
CA VAL A 164 4.67 -5.03 -18.80
C VAL A 164 5.10 -3.75 -19.51
N HIS A 165 6.30 -3.72 -20.09
CA HIS A 165 6.76 -2.58 -20.88
C HIS A 165 5.84 -2.30 -22.08
N LYS A 166 5.38 -3.33 -22.80
CA LYS A 166 4.38 -3.16 -23.87
C LYS A 166 3.04 -2.67 -23.32
N LEU A 167 2.57 -3.23 -22.21
CA LEU A 167 1.29 -2.88 -21.58
C LEU A 167 1.16 -1.40 -21.23
N ILE A 168 2.25 -0.79 -20.76
CA ILE A 168 2.20 0.60 -20.31
C ILE A 168 2.48 1.57 -21.47
N ASN A 169 3.36 1.20 -22.42
CA ASN A 169 3.82 2.10 -23.49
C ASN A 169 3.09 1.93 -24.84
N SER A 170 2.42 0.81 -25.11
CA SER A 170 1.79 0.54 -26.41
C SER A 170 0.28 0.75 -26.36
N TYR A 171 -0.25 1.60 -27.25
CA TYR A 171 -1.69 1.78 -27.40
C TYR A 171 -2.41 0.52 -27.88
N ASN A 172 -1.72 -0.38 -28.60
CA ASN A 172 -2.32 -1.56 -29.22
C ASN A 172 -2.15 -2.84 -28.37
N TYR A 173 -1.41 -2.79 -27.27
CA TYR A 173 -1.20 -3.95 -26.40
C TYR A 173 -2.02 -3.76 -25.13
N LYS A 174 -3.02 -4.61 -24.91
CA LYS A 174 -4.00 -4.50 -23.82
C LYS A 174 -3.87 -5.64 -22.82
N LEU A 175 -4.59 -5.54 -21.70
CA LEU A 175 -4.63 -6.60 -20.68
C LEU A 175 -4.98 -7.98 -21.25
N PRO A 176 -5.97 -8.13 -22.16
CA PRO A 176 -6.25 -9.44 -22.75
C PRO A 176 -5.04 -10.06 -23.47
N ASP A 177 -4.26 -9.26 -24.19
CA ASP A 177 -3.03 -9.73 -24.86
C ASP A 177 -2.00 -10.17 -23.82
N PHE A 178 -1.80 -9.37 -22.78
CA PHE A 178 -0.91 -9.69 -21.66
C PHE A 178 -1.27 -11.01 -21.00
N PHE A 179 -2.53 -11.19 -20.61
CA PHE A 179 -3.00 -12.42 -19.96
C PHE A 179 -2.89 -13.63 -20.89
N ASN A 180 -3.24 -13.48 -22.16
CA ASN A 180 -3.12 -14.56 -23.14
C ASN A 180 -1.67 -15.03 -23.29
N GLU A 181 -0.71 -14.10 -23.42
CA GLU A 181 0.72 -14.44 -23.51
C GLU A 181 1.26 -15.08 -22.22
N VAL A 182 0.86 -14.60 -21.05
CA VAL A 182 1.26 -15.14 -19.73
C VAL A 182 0.73 -16.56 -19.54
N ASN A 183 -0.55 -16.79 -19.83
CA ASN A 183 -1.20 -18.10 -19.72
C ASN A 183 -0.59 -19.10 -20.70
N THR A 184 -0.32 -18.68 -21.94
CA THR A 184 0.34 -19.52 -22.96
C THR A 184 1.73 -19.95 -22.51
N ALA A 185 2.45 -19.09 -21.79
CA ALA A 185 3.77 -19.40 -21.25
C ALA A 185 3.72 -20.25 -19.96
N GLY A 186 2.53 -20.56 -19.43
CA GLY A 186 2.36 -21.30 -18.19
C GLY A 186 2.90 -20.57 -16.95
N ILE A 187 2.92 -19.23 -16.97
CA ILE A 187 3.42 -18.40 -15.87
C ILE A 187 2.26 -18.00 -14.96
N THR A 188 2.45 -18.17 -13.66
CA THR A 188 1.53 -17.68 -12.63
C THR A 188 2.01 -16.35 -12.07
N ILE A 189 1.13 -15.35 -12.01
CA ILE A 189 1.44 -14.04 -11.43
C ILE A 189 0.59 -13.83 -10.19
N TRP A 190 1.23 -13.59 -9.05
CA TRP A 190 0.58 -13.06 -7.86
C TRP A 190 0.63 -11.54 -7.89
N GLY A 191 -0.53 -10.90 -7.89
CA GLY A 191 -0.63 -9.45 -7.82
C GLY A 191 -0.38 -8.94 -6.41
N THR A 192 0.21 -7.75 -6.26
CA THR A 192 0.30 -7.10 -4.96
C THR A 192 -0.25 -5.68 -4.96
N ALA A 193 -0.86 -5.30 -3.84
CA ALA A 193 -1.15 -3.91 -3.51
C ALA A 193 -0.37 -3.54 -2.25
N ILE A 194 0.52 -2.56 -2.39
CA ILE A 194 1.54 -2.22 -1.39
C ILE A 194 1.37 -0.77 -0.97
N ASP A 195 1.19 -0.55 0.33
CA ASP A 195 1.44 0.74 0.98
C ASP A 195 2.57 0.52 1.99
N THR A 196 3.73 1.10 1.71
CA THR A 196 4.93 0.80 2.50
C THR A 196 4.92 1.50 3.85
N LEU A 197 4.21 2.63 3.96
CA LEU A 197 4.09 3.43 5.17
C LEU A 197 2.75 4.17 5.16
N GLU A 198 1.71 3.45 5.57
CA GLU A 198 0.42 4.09 5.77
C GLU A 198 0.52 5.07 6.94
N ASN A 199 -0.15 6.22 6.82
CA ASN A 199 -0.08 7.31 7.78
C ASN A 199 1.31 7.97 7.91
N THR A 200 2.07 8.11 6.82
CA THR A 200 3.40 8.80 6.79
C THR A 200 3.41 10.15 7.53
N SER A 201 2.35 10.95 7.38
CA SER A 201 2.28 12.27 8.04
C SER A 201 2.19 12.16 9.57
N ARG A 202 1.51 11.12 10.08
CA ARG A 202 1.43 10.83 11.53
C ARG A 202 2.78 10.30 12.02
N PHE A 203 3.43 9.43 11.24
CA PHE A 203 4.76 8.91 11.52
C PHE A 203 5.82 10.03 11.65
N ALA A 204 5.92 10.89 10.63
CA ALA A 204 6.89 11.99 10.61
C ALA A 204 6.68 13.00 11.75
N LYS A 205 5.42 13.21 12.19
CA LYS A 205 5.07 14.10 13.32
C LYS A 205 5.24 13.47 14.70
N GLY A 206 5.53 12.17 14.78
CA GLY A 206 5.71 11.47 16.05
C GLY A 206 4.38 11.17 16.76
N ALA A 207 3.31 10.92 16.00
CA ALA A 207 2.03 10.49 16.55
C ALA A 207 2.19 9.12 17.23
N LYS A 208 1.47 8.88 18.32
CA LYS A 208 1.64 7.66 19.13
C LYS A 208 1.07 6.38 18.51
N THR A 209 0.20 6.51 17.51
CA THR A 209 -0.59 5.39 16.95
C THR A 209 -0.85 5.57 15.45
N GLY A 210 -1.04 4.44 14.75
CA GLY A 210 -1.55 4.39 13.37
C GLY A 210 -0.56 3.97 12.27
N PRO A 211 0.72 4.40 12.27
CA PRO A 211 1.66 4.00 11.25
C PRO A 211 1.88 2.49 11.14
N MET A 212 1.71 1.97 9.92
CA MET A 212 1.89 0.56 9.57
C MET A 212 2.32 0.40 8.11
N THR A 213 2.85 -0.76 7.76
CA THR A 213 2.96 -1.19 6.35
C THR A 213 1.82 -2.12 6.01
N VAL A 214 1.31 -2.02 4.79
CA VAL A 214 0.24 -2.86 4.25
C VAL A 214 0.71 -3.55 2.99
N LEU A 215 0.66 -4.88 2.99
CA LEU A 215 0.98 -5.73 1.84
C LEU A 215 -0.20 -6.68 1.61
N HIS A 216 -0.91 -6.47 0.51
CA HIS A 216 -1.90 -7.43 0.02
C HIS A 216 -1.29 -8.25 -1.10
N VAL A 217 -1.46 -9.56 -1.03
CA VAL A 217 -1.05 -10.50 -2.08
C VAL A 217 -2.29 -11.21 -2.60
N PHE A 218 -2.51 -11.11 -3.90
CA PHE A 218 -3.61 -11.68 -4.64
C PHE A 218 -3.12 -12.86 -5.48
N ASP A 219 -3.99 -13.83 -5.71
CA ASP A 219 -3.67 -14.98 -6.57
C ASP A 219 -3.64 -14.68 -8.07
N GLN A 220 -3.88 -13.41 -8.43
CA GLN A 220 -3.84 -12.86 -9.79
C GLN A 220 -3.46 -11.36 -9.73
N PRO A 221 -2.94 -10.75 -10.81
CA PRO A 221 -2.75 -9.30 -10.87
C PRO A 221 -4.09 -8.56 -11.04
N LEU A 222 -4.13 -7.28 -10.67
CA LEU A 222 -5.32 -6.45 -10.84
C LEU A 222 -5.47 -5.98 -12.31
N ASN A 223 -6.70 -5.64 -12.71
CA ASN A 223 -7.04 -4.99 -13.99
C ASN A 223 -6.63 -3.51 -14.07
N ILE A 224 -5.71 -3.07 -13.22
CA ILE A 224 -5.14 -1.73 -13.25
C ILE A 224 -3.87 -1.80 -14.08
N THR A 225 -3.72 -0.90 -15.05
CA THR A 225 -2.60 -0.91 -16.02
C THR A 225 -1.64 0.26 -15.85
N LYS A 226 -2.05 1.27 -15.09
CA LYS A 226 -1.28 2.46 -14.72
C LYS A 226 -1.79 2.93 -13.35
N PRO A 227 -0.95 3.54 -12.51
CA PRO A 227 -1.43 4.15 -11.28
C PRO A 227 -2.33 5.32 -11.66
N TYR A 228 -3.51 5.32 -11.05
CA TYR A 228 -4.42 6.45 -11.09
C TYR A 228 -4.41 7.08 -9.71
N GLU A 229 -3.79 8.25 -9.56
CA GLU A 229 -3.79 9.02 -8.32
C GLU A 229 -5.08 9.84 -8.21
N GLY A 230 -6.16 9.15 -7.83
CA GLY A 230 -7.47 9.76 -7.66
C GLY A 230 -8.04 9.55 -6.27
N TYR A 231 -9.28 10.01 -6.09
CA TYR A 231 -10.06 9.75 -4.90
C TYR A 231 -11.20 8.77 -5.20
N VAL A 232 -11.58 7.99 -4.20
CA VAL A 232 -12.66 7.02 -4.30
C VAL A 232 -13.57 7.17 -3.09
N GLY A 233 -14.85 7.45 -3.34
CA GLY A 233 -15.87 7.44 -2.30
C GLY A 233 -16.15 6.01 -1.86
N ASN A 234 -16.32 5.78 -0.56
CA ASN A 234 -16.54 4.46 -0.01
C ASN A 234 -17.66 4.47 1.04
N LEU A 235 -18.46 3.40 1.01
CA LEU A 235 -19.41 3.04 2.06
C LEU A 235 -19.13 1.58 2.43
N VAL A 236 -18.78 1.35 3.70
CA VAL A 236 -18.42 0.04 4.22
C VAL A 236 -19.39 -0.34 5.33
N LEU A 237 -20.09 -1.46 5.13
CA LEU A 237 -21.11 -1.98 6.04
C LEU A 237 -20.83 -3.46 6.33
N PRO A 238 -21.26 -3.99 7.49
CA PRO A 238 -21.42 -5.43 7.66
C PRO A 238 -22.28 -6.02 6.54
N GLN A 239 -21.86 -7.16 5.99
CA GLN A 239 -22.54 -7.82 4.86
C GLN A 239 -24.01 -8.13 5.18
N GLU A 240 -24.29 -8.53 6.43
CA GLU A 240 -25.65 -8.86 6.90
C GLU A 240 -26.64 -7.68 6.76
N ILE A 241 -26.18 -6.43 6.89
CA ILE A 241 -27.05 -5.25 6.72
C ILE A 241 -27.51 -5.12 5.27
N VAL A 242 -26.61 -5.42 4.32
CA VAL A 242 -26.91 -5.34 2.89
C VAL A 242 -27.78 -6.51 2.45
N GLU A 243 -27.53 -7.71 2.97
CA GLU A 243 -28.37 -8.89 2.73
C GLU A 243 -29.79 -8.67 3.25
N LYS A 244 -29.94 -8.16 4.47
CA LYS A 244 -31.25 -7.84 5.05
C LYS A 244 -31.99 -6.74 4.30
N ALA A 245 -31.26 -5.73 3.82
CA ALA A 245 -31.85 -4.69 2.98
C ALA A 245 -32.36 -5.25 1.64
N ALA A 246 -31.62 -6.21 1.05
CA ALA A 246 -32.00 -6.83 -0.22
C ALA A 246 -33.28 -7.68 -0.10
N GLU A 247 -33.50 -8.35 1.05
CA GLU A 247 -34.78 -9.03 1.36
C GLU A 247 -35.98 -8.06 1.29
N GLU A 248 -35.76 -6.79 1.64
CA GLU A 248 -36.74 -5.70 1.57
C GLU A 248 -36.67 -4.90 0.25
N SER A 249 -36.07 -5.49 -0.80
CA SER A 249 -35.89 -4.88 -2.13
C SER A 249 -35.11 -3.55 -2.14
N LEU A 250 -34.24 -3.31 -1.15
CA LEU A 250 -33.34 -2.17 -1.09
C LEU A 250 -31.91 -2.61 -1.42
N LEU A 251 -31.43 -2.24 -2.61
CA LEU A 251 -30.01 -2.35 -2.95
C LEU A 251 -29.25 -1.16 -2.38
N ILE A 252 -28.42 -1.42 -1.37
CA ILE A 252 -27.58 -0.39 -0.76
C ILE A 252 -26.32 -0.18 -1.57
N ASP A 253 -26.00 1.08 -1.82
CA ASP A 253 -24.79 1.54 -2.46
C ASP A 253 -24.30 2.87 -1.85
N PHE A 254 -23.16 3.36 -2.33
CA PHE A 254 -22.55 4.61 -1.86
C PHE A 254 -23.49 5.82 -1.93
N PHE A 255 -24.43 5.86 -2.89
CA PHE A 255 -25.36 6.97 -3.09
C PHE A 255 -26.70 6.78 -2.37
N THR A 256 -26.89 5.66 -1.68
CA THR A 256 -28.13 5.38 -0.97
C THR A 256 -28.33 6.42 0.13
N PRO A 257 -29.47 7.12 0.19
CA PRO A 257 -29.73 8.13 1.22
C PRO A 257 -29.50 7.56 2.62
N ARG A 258 -28.76 8.26 3.48
CA ARG A 258 -28.35 7.71 4.79
C ARG A 258 -29.52 7.32 5.69
N LYS A 259 -30.69 7.96 5.52
CA LYS A 259 -31.95 7.53 6.14
C LYS A 259 -32.38 6.10 5.76
N LYS A 260 -32.20 5.70 4.49
CA LYS A 260 -32.48 4.33 4.04
C LYS A 260 -31.45 3.34 4.58
N VAL A 261 -30.18 3.74 4.64
CA VAL A 261 -29.13 2.92 5.28
C VAL A 261 -29.44 2.71 6.76
N LEU A 262 -29.82 3.76 7.49
CA LEU A 262 -30.26 3.65 8.90
C LEU A 262 -31.45 2.70 9.07
N ASN A 263 -32.44 2.74 8.17
CA ASN A 263 -33.56 1.82 8.21
C ASN A 263 -33.10 0.36 8.06
N ALA A 264 -32.22 0.08 7.11
CA ALA A 264 -31.65 -1.26 6.93
C ALA A 264 -30.87 -1.73 8.18
N ILE A 265 -30.09 -0.84 8.79
CA ILE A 265 -29.39 -1.11 10.06
C ILE A 265 -30.40 -1.51 11.15
N LYS A 266 -31.49 -0.75 11.31
CA LYS A 266 -32.53 -1.04 12.33
C LYS A 266 -33.34 -2.30 12.07
N ILE A 267 -33.52 -2.69 10.81
CA ILE A 267 -34.14 -3.97 10.47
C ILE A 267 -33.21 -5.13 10.83
N THR A 268 -31.90 -4.94 10.62
CA THR A 268 -30.87 -5.95 10.91
C THR A 268 -30.66 -6.10 12.42
N TYR A 269 -30.65 -4.98 13.16
CA TYR A 269 -30.48 -4.95 14.61
C TYR A 269 -31.61 -4.14 15.28
N PRO A 270 -32.77 -4.74 15.56
CA PRO A 270 -33.94 -4.03 16.08
C PRO A 270 -33.72 -3.32 17.42
N GLU A 271 -32.80 -3.81 18.26
CA GLU A 271 -32.48 -3.23 19.56
C GLU A 271 -31.48 -2.07 19.50
N ILE A 272 -30.85 -1.82 18.35
CA ILE A 272 -29.79 -0.81 18.26
C ILE A 272 -30.37 0.60 18.40
N ARG A 273 -29.74 1.38 19.28
CA ARG A 273 -30.07 2.80 19.43
C ARG A 273 -29.37 3.59 18.34
N THR A 274 -30.01 4.67 17.88
CA THR A 274 -29.50 5.45 16.75
C THR A 274 -28.17 6.12 17.11
N GLU A 275 -28.04 6.61 18.34
CA GLU A 275 -26.84 7.21 18.91
C GLU A 275 -25.69 6.21 19.12
N ASN A 276 -25.98 4.90 19.12
CA ASN A 276 -25.00 3.82 19.23
C ASN A 276 -24.51 3.31 17.86
N ILE A 277 -24.94 3.95 16.78
CA ILE A 277 -24.37 3.77 15.45
C ILE A 277 -23.29 4.83 15.27
N HIS A 278 -22.09 4.41 14.91
CA HIS A 278 -20.89 5.24 14.85
C HIS A 278 -20.30 5.19 13.44
N VAL A 279 -20.19 6.36 12.80
CA VAL A 279 -19.65 6.50 11.45
C VAL A 279 -18.22 7.00 11.54
N TRP A 280 -17.26 6.17 11.16
CA TRP A 280 -15.89 6.60 10.92
C TRP A 280 -15.78 7.25 9.53
N THR A 281 -15.12 8.39 9.46
CA THR A 281 -14.92 9.16 8.23
C THR A 281 -13.71 10.07 8.41
N LEU A 282 -13.04 10.44 7.32
CA LEU A 282 -11.99 11.46 7.40
C LEU A 282 -12.61 12.80 7.84
N ARG A 283 -11.96 13.48 8.79
CA ARG A 283 -12.41 14.76 9.36
C ARG A 283 -11.43 15.89 9.02
N GLY A 284 -11.80 17.11 9.40
CA GLY A 284 -10.97 18.31 9.26
C GLY A 284 -11.52 19.34 8.26
N LYS A 285 -11.17 20.61 8.48
CA LYS A 285 -11.72 21.76 7.74
C LYS A 285 -11.52 21.67 6.23
N SER A 286 -10.39 21.13 5.77
CA SER A 286 -10.08 20.95 4.34
C SER A 286 -10.94 19.91 3.62
N ARG A 287 -11.75 19.14 4.35
CA ARG A 287 -12.61 18.07 3.82
C ARG A 287 -14.10 18.43 3.87
N GLU A 288 -14.47 19.48 4.60
CA GLU A 288 -15.86 19.89 4.78
C GLU A 288 -16.56 20.21 3.45
N ARG A 289 -15.88 20.88 2.52
CA ARG A 289 -16.43 21.14 1.17
C ARG A 289 -16.76 19.85 0.40
N ARG A 290 -15.95 18.80 0.58
CA ARG A 290 -16.06 17.54 -0.17
C ARG A 290 -17.09 16.59 0.43
N ILE A 291 -17.02 16.36 1.75
CA ILE A 291 -17.81 15.33 2.44
C ILE A 291 -18.58 15.86 3.65
N GLY A 292 -18.57 17.17 3.92
CA GLY A 292 -19.30 17.76 5.05
C GLY A 292 -20.80 17.50 5.01
N LYS A 293 -21.37 17.42 3.81
CA LYS A 293 -22.77 17.04 3.59
C LYS A 293 -23.07 15.60 4.06
N LEU A 294 -22.16 14.64 3.85
CA LEU A 294 -22.31 13.28 4.40
C LEU A 294 -22.37 13.29 5.93
N TRP A 295 -21.51 14.09 6.57
CA TRP A 295 -21.51 14.21 8.02
C TRP A 295 -22.83 14.77 8.54
N GLN A 296 -23.37 15.78 7.86
CA GLN A 296 -24.65 16.39 8.19
C GLN A 296 -25.82 15.43 8.00
N GLU A 297 -25.82 14.63 6.93
CA GLU A 297 -26.85 13.62 6.70
C GLU A 297 -26.95 12.63 7.85
N TRP A 298 -25.83 12.08 8.32
CA TRP A 298 -25.81 11.19 9.49
C TRP A 298 -26.23 11.87 10.79
N LYS A 299 -25.67 13.06 11.07
CA LYS A 299 -26.00 13.81 12.29
C LYS A 299 -27.49 14.20 12.34
N SER A 300 -28.08 14.57 11.20
CA SER A 300 -29.49 14.97 11.10
C SER A 300 -30.47 13.85 11.44
N ILE A 301 -30.04 12.60 11.30
CA ILE A 301 -30.83 11.41 11.66
C ILE A 301 -30.41 10.79 12.99
N GLY A 302 -29.60 11.48 13.80
CA GLY A 302 -29.25 11.08 15.16
C GLY A 302 -28.09 10.09 15.28
N VAL A 303 -27.38 9.81 14.18
CA VAL A 303 -26.21 8.90 14.17
C VAL A 303 -24.95 9.64 14.59
N HIS A 304 -24.09 8.98 15.37
CA HIS A 304 -22.82 9.54 15.81
C HIS A 304 -21.79 9.51 14.66
N VAL A 305 -21.20 10.66 14.35
CA VAL A 305 -20.03 10.75 13.45
C VAL A 305 -18.79 10.91 14.32
N ILE A 306 -17.86 9.96 14.22
CA ILE A 306 -16.67 9.88 15.08
C ILE A 306 -15.79 11.13 14.88
N ASP A 307 -15.35 11.71 15.99
CA ASP A 307 -14.35 12.78 16.04
C ASP A 307 -12.99 12.25 16.55
N GLU A 308 -11.93 13.01 16.29
CA GLU A 308 -10.58 12.71 16.76
C GLU A 308 -10.57 12.46 18.29
N GLY A 309 -9.92 11.38 18.71
CA GLY A 309 -9.78 11.04 20.14
C GLY A 309 -10.97 10.29 20.74
N TRP A 310 -12.04 10.01 19.99
CA TRP A 310 -13.12 9.15 20.47
C TRP A 310 -12.58 7.75 20.83
N ILE A 311 -13.03 7.19 21.95
CA ILE A 311 -12.50 5.93 22.46
C ILE A 311 -13.17 4.76 21.73
N LEU A 312 -12.37 4.03 20.96
CA LEU A 312 -12.78 2.81 20.26
C LEU A 312 -13.06 1.67 21.26
N PRO A 313 -13.73 0.60 20.82
CA PRO A 313 -13.95 -0.60 21.65
C PRO A 313 -12.65 -1.24 22.17
N THR A 314 -11.55 -1.00 21.47
CA THR A 314 -10.19 -1.41 21.86
C THR A 314 -9.65 -0.65 23.08
N GLY A 315 -10.36 0.40 23.54
CA GLY A 315 -9.92 1.30 24.61
C GLY A 315 -8.95 2.38 24.15
N GLN A 316 -8.60 2.41 22.85
CA GLN A 316 -7.66 3.36 22.28
C GLN A 316 -8.37 4.52 21.55
N PRO A 317 -7.77 5.72 21.50
CA PRO A 317 -8.35 6.86 20.79
C PRO A 317 -8.29 6.67 19.28
N ALA A 318 -9.41 6.89 18.60
CA ALA A 318 -9.52 6.97 17.15
C ALA A 318 -8.75 8.19 16.59
N PHE A 319 -8.24 8.05 15.38
CA PHE A 319 -7.81 9.17 14.56
C PHE A 319 -8.65 9.31 13.29
N THR A 320 -8.76 10.53 12.79
CA THR A 320 -9.64 10.86 11.66
C THR A 320 -8.96 11.80 10.66
N ASP A 321 -7.69 12.13 10.89
CA ASP A 321 -6.92 13.03 10.06
C ASP A 321 -6.28 12.34 8.83
N SER A 322 -6.10 11.02 8.88
CA SER A 322 -5.55 10.16 7.82
C SER A 322 -6.01 8.69 7.96
N GLY A 323 -5.61 7.82 7.01
CA GLY A 323 -5.69 6.36 7.11
C GLY A 323 -7.09 5.78 7.03
N THR A 324 -7.51 5.35 5.84
CA THR A 324 -8.84 4.76 5.62
C THR A 324 -8.84 3.24 5.59
N TYR A 325 -7.66 2.61 5.57
CA TYR A 325 -7.53 1.16 5.56
C TYR A 325 -7.80 0.56 6.95
N ALA A 326 -7.02 0.94 7.96
CA ALA A 326 -7.08 0.37 9.31
C ALA A 326 -8.47 0.41 9.98
N PRO A 327 -9.27 1.49 9.87
CA PRO A 327 -10.63 1.54 10.40
C PRO A 327 -11.54 0.41 9.90
N THR A 328 -11.26 -0.17 8.73
CA THR A 328 -12.05 -1.27 8.14
C THR A 328 -12.07 -2.50 9.06
N PHE A 329 -11.00 -2.74 9.83
CA PHE A 329 -10.95 -3.83 10.81
C PHE A 329 -11.88 -3.65 12.01
N SER A 330 -12.39 -2.43 12.25
CA SER A 330 -13.32 -2.14 13.33
C SER A 330 -14.79 -2.11 12.88
N VAL A 331 -15.09 -2.28 11.59
CA VAL A 331 -16.47 -2.30 11.09
C VAL A 331 -17.16 -3.56 11.59
N GLY A 332 -18.29 -3.37 12.27
CA GLY A 332 -19.02 -4.46 12.93
C GLY A 332 -19.70 -4.01 14.22
N THR A 333 -20.32 -4.96 14.89
CA THR A 333 -21.05 -4.73 16.15
C THR A 333 -20.24 -5.12 17.37
N TRP A 334 -20.53 -4.49 18.51
CA TRP A 334 -20.05 -4.91 19.84
C TRP A 334 -21.08 -4.53 20.90
N ARG A 335 -20.94 -5.10 22.11
CA ARG A 335 -21.70 -4.68 23.29
C ARG A 335 -20.80 -3.93 24.27
N ASP A 336 -21.31 -2.84 24.82
CA ASP A 336 -20.59 -2.07 25.85
C ASP A 336 -20.74 -2.70 27.24
N LYS A 337 -20.17 -2.04 28.27
CA LYS A 337 -20.26 -2.50 29.66
C LYS A 337 -21.68 -2.50 30.23
N LYS A 338 -22.64 -1.83 29.57
CA LYS A 338 -24.06 -1.77 29.93
C LYS A 338 -24.89 -2.70 29.04
N ASP A 339 -24.24 -3.62 28.31
CA ASP A 339 -24.85 -4.56 27.37
C ASP A 339 -25.60 -3.88 26.20
N GLN A 340 -25.31 -2.61 25.93
CA GLN A 340 -25.90 -1.90 24.80
C GLN A 340 -25.20 -2.30 23.51
N LEU A 341 -25.99 -2.60 22.48
CA LEU A 341 -25.47 -2.88 21.15
C LEU A 341 -24.99 -1.58 20.49
N HIS A 342 -23.80 -1.65 19.93
CA HIS A 342 -23.20 -0.60 19.10
C HIS A 342 -22.81 -1.16 17.74
N LEU A 343 -22.69 -0.27 16.76
CA LEU A 343 -22.25 -0.57 15.41
C LEU A 343 -21.25 0.50 14.95
N LEU A 344 -20.14 0.10 14.36
CA LEU A 344 -19.23 1.00 13.64
C LEU A 344 -19.30 0.69 12.14
N ILE A 345 -19.44 1.73 11.33
CA ILE A 345 -19.39 1.68 9.86
C ILE A 345 -18.44 2.76 9.32
N ILE A 346 -18.06 2.66 8.04
CA ILE A 346 -17.26 3.70 7.36
C ILE A 346 -18.07 4.32 6.24
N ASP A 347 -18.05 5.65 6.17
CA ASP A 347 -18.66 6.40 5.08
C ASP A 347 -17.86 7.67 4.77
N GLY A 348 -17.31 7.75 3.55
CA GLY A 348 -16.49 8.89 3.15
C GLY A 348 -15.75 8.63 1.85
N TYR A 349 -14.44 8.86 1.88
CA TYR A 349 -13.56 8.65 0.73
C TYR A 349 -12.14 8.32 1.19
N ALA A 350 -11.38 7.76 0.26
CA ALA A 350 -9.97 7.42 0.40
C ALA A 350 -9.19 7.82 -0.87
N ALA A 351 -7.86 7.79 -0.82
CA ALA A 351 -7.08 7.73 -2.06
C ALA A 351 -7.37 6.41 -2.79
N SER A 352 -7.23 6.39 -4.11
CA SER A 352 -7.59 5.24 -4.95
C SER A 352 -6.91 3.93 -4.53
N ALA A 353 -5.60 3.93 -4.28
CA ALA A 353 -4.87 2.74 -3.86
C ALA A 353 -5.35 2.23 -2.50
N GLU A 354 -5.40 3.10 -1.50
CA GLU A 354 -5.94 2.81 -0.16
C GLU A 354 -7.39 2.28 -0.23
N ALA A 355 -8.22 2.85 -1.11
CA ALA A 355 -9.61 2.44 -1.27
C ALA A 355 -9.73 1.01 -1.80
N VAL A 356 -8.93 0.64 -2.80
CA VAL A 356 -8.93 -0.71 -3.37
C VAL A 356 -8.37 -1.71 -2.35
N GLN A 357 -7.30 -1.35 -1.63
CA GLN A 357 -6.75 -2.18 -0.54
C GLN A 357 -7.72 -2.37 0.62
N ALA A 358 -8.45 -1.32 1.03
CA ALA A 358 -9.48 -1.44 2.06
C ALA A 358 -10.64 -2.30 1.55
N ALA A 359 -11.05 -2.09 0.30
CA ALA A 359 -12.10 -2.89 -0.32
C ALA A 359 -11.73 -4.37 -0.41
N SER A 360 -10.47 -4.72 -0.68
CA SER A 360 -10.06 -6.14 -0.74
C SER A 360 -10.15 -6.88 0.60
N LEU A 361 -10.40 -6.19 1.72
CA LEU A 361 -10.70 -6.82 3.01
C LEU A 361 -12.14 -7.36 3.11
N TYR A 362 -13.07 -6.95 2.24
CA TYR A 362 -14.48 -7.32 2.40
C TYR A 362 -14.75 -8.84 2.45
N PRO A 363 -14.14 -9.71 1.61
CA PRO A 363 -14.37 -11.15 1.71
C PRO A 363 -13.71 -11.77 2.95
N ILE A 364 -12.73 -11.08 3.54
CA ILE A 364 -12.07 -11.47 4.78
C ILE A 364 -12.96 -11.13 5.97
N LEU A 365 -13.46 -9.90 6.05
CA LEU A 365 -14.14 -9.35 7.23
C LEU A 365 -15.66 -9.50 7.21
N ASN A 366 -16.22 -10.16 6.19
CA ASN A 366 -17.67 -10.29 5.99
C ASN A 366 -18.35 -8.92 5.89
N LEU A 367 -17.78 -8.06 5.04
CA LEU A 367 -18.26 -6.70 4.80
C LEU A 367 -18.81 -6.58 3.39
N ASN A 368 -19.63 -5.56 3.18
CA ASN A 368 -19.96 -5.04 1.87
C ASN A 368 -19.27 -3.68 1.69
N VAL A 369 -18.56 -3.51 0.56
CA VAL A 369 -17.86 -2.27 0.23
C VAL A 369 -18.36 -1.75 -1.11
N SER A 370 -19.06 -0.62 -1.06
CA SER A 370 -19.50 0.10 -2.24
C SER A 370 -18.55 1.26 -2.53
N LEU A 371 -18.06 1.35 -3.77
CA LEU A 371 -17.10 2.38 -4.19
C LEU A 371 -17.66 3.26 -5.31
N THR A 372 -17.25 4.53 -5.36
CA THR A 372 -17.45 5.42 -6.51
C THR A 372 -16.15 6.15 -6.85
N ILE A 373 -15.84 6.30 -8.13
CA ILE A 373 -14.66 7.04 -8.56
C ILE A 373 -14.93 8.54 -8.51
N PHE A 374 -13.97 9.31 -8.01
CA PHE A 374 -13.91 10.76 -8.09
C PHE A 374 -12.72 11.20 -8.97
N SER A 375 -12.70 12.47 -9.37
CA SER A 375 -11.53 13.04 -10.06
C SER A 375 -10.31 13.11 -9.13
N SER A 376 -9.12 13.28 -9.69
CA SER A 376 -7.89 13.51 -8.89
C SER A 376 -7.87 14.85 -8.16
N LYS A 377 -8.75 15.78 -8.53
CA LYS A 377 -8.86 17.09 -7.86
C LYS A 377 -9.88 17.09 -6.74
N PHE A 378 -10.96 16.31 -6.90
CA PHE A 378 -12.07 16.20 -5.96
C PHE A 378 -12.48 17.57 -5.39
N GLU A 379 -12.83 18.51 -6.27
CA GLU A 379 -13.08 19.90 -5.85
C GLU A 379 -14.54 20.13 -5.41
N LEU A 380 -15.46 19.34 -5.93
CA LEU A 380 -16.88 19.42 -5.60
C LEU A 380 -17.24 18.45 -4.47
N SER A 381 -18.51 18.50 -4.05
CA SER A 381 -19.03 17.57 -3.05
C SER A 381 -19.13 16.15 -3.60
N TYR A 382 -19.11 15.17 -2.70
CA TYR A 382 -19.16 13.73 -2.98
C TYR A 382 -20.31 13.31 -3.91
N ASP A 383 -21.42 14.05 -3.90
CA ASP A 383 -22.62 13.81 -4.69
C ASP A 383 -22.59 14.48 -6.07
N GLN A 384 -21.61 15.36 -6.33
CA GLN A 384 -21.43 16.05 -7.60
C GLN A 384 -20.22 15.55 -8.39
N GLU A 385 -19.11 15.28 -7.70
CA GLU A 385 -17.84 14.88 -8.30
C GLU A 385 -17.94 13.66 -9.24
N PRO A 386 -18.74 12.61 -8.92
CA PRO A 386 -18.93 11.46 -9.79
C PRO A 386 -19.51 11.79 -11.17
N TYR A 387 -20.19 12.92 -11.35
CA TYR A 387 -20.69 13.30 -12.67
C TYR A 387 -19.57 13.77 -13.60
N ILE A 388 -18.48 14.32 -13.04
CA ILE A 388 -17.32 14.78 -13.82
C ILE A 388 -16.61 13.58 -14.46
N ILE A 389 -16.26 12.57 -13.65
CA ILE A 389 -15.45 11.43 -14.12
C ILE A 389 -16.18 10.58 -15.17
N ARG A 390 -17.51 10.70 -15.26
CA ARG A 390 -18.37 10.00 -16.22
C ARG A 390 -18.60 10.77 -17.51
N LEU A 391 -18.07 11.99 -17.65
CA LEU A 391 -18.13 12.72 -18.92
C LEU A 391 -17.27 12.03 -19.98
N ASN A 392 -17.70 12.11 -21.24
CA ASN A 392 -16.87 11.68 -22.37
C ASN A 392 -15.85 12.78 -22.70
N PRO A 393 -14.53 12.56 -22.54
CA PRO A 393 -13.51 13.57 -22.79
C PRO A 393 -13.33 13.89 -24.28
N ASN A 394 -14.01 13.22 -25.21
CA ASN A 394 -13.98 13.52 -26.64
C ASN A 394 -15.28 14.15 -27.15
N ASP A 395 -16.22 14.44 -26.24
CA ASP A 395 -17.48 15.10 -26.58
C ASP A 395 -17.21 16.58 -26.97
N PRO A 396 -17.72 17.06 -28.12
CA PRO A 396 -17.60 18.47 -28.50
C PRO A 396 -18.16 19.43 -27.44
N ASP A 397 -19.19 19.01 -26.70
CA ASP A 397 -19.83 19.80 -25.64
C ASP A 397 -19.20 19.58 -24.26
N PHE A 398 -18.06 18.89 -24.16
CA PHE A 398 -17.42 18.57 -22.87
C PHE A 398 -17.26 19.79 -21.96
N SER A 399 -16.77 20.91 -22.51
CA SER A 399 -16.58 22.17 -21.78
C SER A 399 -17.89 22.64 -21.15
N LYS A 400 -18.96 22.72 -21.95
CA LYS A 400 -20.28 23.18 -21.51
C LYS A 400 -20.87 22.26 -20.43
N LYS A 401 -20.73 20.94 -20.62
CA LYS A 401 -21.19 19.93 -19.65
C LYS A 401 -20.44 20.03 -18.32
N LEU A 402 -19.11 20.21 -18.37
CA LEU A 402 -18.28 20.37 -17.17
C LEU A 402 -18.63 21.66 -16.42
N SER A 403 -18.73 22.80 -17.12
CA SER A 403 -19.13 24.09 -16.54
C SER A 403 -20.54 24.03 -15.91
N ALA A 404 -21.47 23.29 -16.52
CA ALA A 404 -22.81 23.08 -15.95
C ALA A 404 -22.76 22.33 -14.61
N ILE A 405 -21.88 21.32 -14.46
CA ILE A 405 -21.69 20.61 -13.17
C ILE A 405 -21.11 21.55 -12.11
N PHE A 406 -20.13 22.39 -12.50
CA PHE A 406 -19.54 23.41 -11.63
C PHE A 406 -20.48 24.58 -11.33
N LYS A 407 -21.57 24.72 -12.09
CA LYS A 407 -22.51 25.86 -12.05
C LYS A 407 -21.81 27.21 -12.25
N ARG A 408 -20.74 27.22 -13.02
CA ARG A 408 -19.98 28.41 -13.43
C ARG A 408 -19.15 28.10 -14.67
N ASP A 409 -18.81 29.14 -15.41
CA ASP A 409 -17.82 29.01 -16.49
C ASP A 409 -16.44 28.68 -15.91
N LEU A 410 -15.70 27.87 -16.66
CA LEU A 410 -14.36 27.43 -16.32
C LEU A 410 -13.40 27.90 -17.40
N ASP A 411 -12.17 28.24 -17.02
CA ASP A 411 -11.12 28.50 -17.98
C ASP A 411 -10.69 27.24 -18.73
N ASN A 412 -10.03 27.43 -19.88
CA ASN A 412 -9.59 26.34 -20.75
C ASN A 412 -8.57 25.42 -20.06
N GLU A 413 -7.72 25.96 -19.17
CA GLU A 413 -6.72 25.18 -18.45
C GLU A 413 -7.39 24.14 -17.54
N LYS A 414 -8.39 24.56 -16.77
CA LYS A 414 -9.17 23.70 -15.88
C LYS A 414 -10.00 22.69 -16.66
N ILE A 415 -10.59 23.08 -17.78
CA ILE A 415 -11.31 22.15 -18.67
C ILE A 415 -10.37 21.05 -19.15
N GLU A 416 -9.19 21.40 -19.67
CA GLU A 416 -8.27 20.41 -20.23
C GLU A 416 -7.63 19.55 -19.14
N MET A 417 -7.40 20.11 -17.94
CA MET A 417 -6.99 19.35 -16.76
C MET A 417 -8.00 18.23 -16.41
N TYR A 418 -9.30 18.53 -16.35
CA TYR A 418 -10.32 17.50 -16.09
C TYR A 418 -10.46 16.52 -17.26
N ARG A 419 -10.33 16.98 -18.50
CA ARG A 419 -10.33 16.12 -19.69
C ARG A 419 -9.19 15.09 -19.62
N ASN A 420 -7.99 15.54 -19.27
CA ASN A 420 -6.81 14.70 -19.10
C ASN A 420 -6.95 13.76 -17.92
N ASN A 421 -7.55 14.19 -16.80
CA ASN A 421 -7.83 13.31 -15.67
C ASN A 421 -8.72 12.11 -16.06
N ILE A 422 -9.78 12.34 -16.83
CA ILE A 422 -10.67 11.25 -17.31
C ILE A 422 -9.93 10.32 -18.28
N ARG A 423 -9.12 10.88 -19.20
CA ARG A 423 -8.29 10.08 -20.12
C ARG A 423 -7.29 9.21 -19.37
N GLN A 424 -6.63 9.76 -18.34
CA GLN A 424 -5.71 9.03 -17.48
C GLN A 424 -6.41 7.87 -16.77
N ALA A 425 -7.56 8.14 -16.12
CA ALA A 425 -8.35 7.10 -15.45
C ALA A 425 -8.79 5.97 -16.42
N ASN A 426 -9.27 6.32 -17.62
CA ASN A 426 -9.61 5.35 -18.66
C ASN A 426 -8.39 4.52 -19.09
N SER A 427 -7.25 5.18 -19.31
CA SER A 427 -6.01 4.52 -19.74
C SER A 427 -5.40 3.62 -18.65
N ALA A 428 -5.73 3.89 -17.38
CA ALA A 428 -5.32 3.10 -16.23
C ALA A 428 -6.19 1.85 -16.02
N GLY A 429 -7.28 1.68 -16.78
CA GLY A 429 -8.22 0.58 -16.60
C GLY A 429 -9.21 0.79 -15.44
N VAL A 430 -9.36 2.02 -14.94
CA VAL A 430 -10.36 2.33 -13.90
C VAL A 430 -11.77 2.16 -14.50
N PRO A 431 -12.69 1.43 -13.85
CA PRO A 431 -14.03 1.14 -14.36
C PRO A 431 -14.97 2.37 -14.29
N LEU A 432 -14.81 3.32 -15.22
CA LEU A 432 -15.60 4.57 -15.26
C LEU A 432 -17.01 4.42 -15.82
N ASN A 433 -17.32 3.29 -16.46
CA ASN A 433 -18.63 3.02 -17.06
C ASN A 433 -19.72 2.67 -16.04
N LYS A 434 -19.33 2.47 -14.77
CA LYS A 434 -20.25 2.14 -13.69
C LYS A 434 -20.42 3.31 -12.74
N ARG A 435 -21.64 3.49 -12.24
CA ARG A 435 -21.93 4.48 -11.20
C ARG A 435 -21.29 4.09 -9.87
N VAL A 436 -21.33 2.80 -9.54
CA VAL A 436 -20.79 2.20 -8.33
C VAL A 436 -20.03 0.95 -8.73
N ILE A 437 -18.91 0.70 -8.07
CA ILE A 437 -18.04 -0.45 -8.32
C ILE A 437 -17.76 -1.18 -7.00
N THR A 438 -17.32 -2.43 -7.11
CA THR A 438 -16.85 -3.25 -5.99
C THR A 438 -15.39 -3.63 -6.18
N ALA A 439 -14.77 -4.32 -5.21
CA ALA A 439 -13.40 -4.78 -5.39
C ALA A 439 -13.27 -5.75 -6.58
N ASP A 440 -14.31 -6.56 -6.86
CA ASP A 440 -14.34 -7.50 -7.99
C ASP A 440 -14.09 -6.85 -9.35
N ASP A 441 -14.46 -5.58 -9.50
CA ASP A 441 -14.26 -4.85 -10.75
C ASP A 441 -12.78 -4.58 -11.07
N PHE A 442 -11.90 -4.75 -10.09
CA PHE A 442 -10.45 -4.65 -10.26
C PHE A 442 -9.78 -6.01 -10.52
N PHE A 443 -10.51 -7.13 -10.56
CA PHE A 443 -9.93 -8.46 -10.77
C PHE A 443 -10.38 -9.07 -12.12
N PRO A 444 -9.46 -9.62 -12.93
CA PRO A 444 -9.78 -10.27 -14.20
C PRO A 444 -10.83 -11.38 -14.08
N GLU A 445 -10.65 -12.30 -13.13
CA GLU A 445 -11.49 -13.50 -13.03
C GLU A 445 -12.72 -13.31 -12.13
N LYS A 446 -12.82 -12.19 -11.42
CA LYS A 446 -13.84 -11.86 -10.37
C LYS A 446 -13.95 -12.88 -9.22
N GLN A 447 -13.32 -14.04 -9.33
CA GLN A 447 -13.02 -14.96 -8.25
C GLN A 447 -11.54 -14.79 -7.92
N TRP A 448 -11.26 -14.34 -6.71
CA TRP A 448 -9.91 -14.02 -6.28
C TRP A 448 -9.72 -14.37 -4.80
N ARG A 449 -8.48 -14.67 -4.44
CA ARG A 449 -8.06 -14.89 -3.05
C ARG A 449 -7.04 -13.83 -2.67
N VAL A 450 -7.05 -13.46 -1.40
CA VAL A 450 -6.15 -12.44 -0.87
C VAL A 450 -5.55 -12.88 0.46
N MET A 451 -4.27 -12.57 0.62
CA MET A 451 -3.60 -12.46 1.91
C MET A 451 -3.44 -10.98 2.23
N ALA A 452 -4.13 -10.50 3.27
CA ALA A 452 -3.95 -9.15 3.77
C ALA A 452 -2.95 -9.17 4.93
N ILE A 453 -1.82 -8.49 4.75
CA ILE A 453 -0.71 -8.51 5.71
C ILE A 453 -0.44 -7.08 6.16
N SER A 454 -0.41 -6.87 7.48
CA SER A 454 -0.14 -5.55 8.07
C SER A 454 0.95 -5.66 9.12
N GLY A 455 2.05 -4.92 8.94
CA GLY A 455 3.15 -4.82 9.90
C GLY A 455 3.10 -3.49 10.65
N PHE A 456 3.05 -3.53 11.97
CA PHE A 456 2.76 -2.35 12.78
C PHE A 456 4.04 -1.66 13.26
N MET A 457 4.28 -0.41 12.81
CA MET A 457 5.41 0.39 13.31
C MET A 457 5.08 0.97 14.69
N LEU A 458 3.82 1.36 14.88
CA LEU A 458 3.25 1.87 16.14
C LEU A 458 1.94 1.12 16.44
N PRO A 459 1.44 1.19 17.69
CA PRO A 459 0.16 0.59 18.03
C PRO A 459 -0.96 1.08 17.10
N ASP A 460 -1.77 0.16 16.62
CA ASP A 460 -2.95 0.47 15.81
C ASP A 460 -4.23 0.41 16.68
N PRO A 461 -4.98 1.51 16.79
CA PRO A 461 -6.13 1.57 17.67
C PRO A 461 -7.33 0.80 17.09
N TYR A 462 -7.34 0.52 15.78
CA TYR A 462 -8.45 -0.15 15.09
C TYR A 462 -8.38 -1.68 15.15
N SER A 463 -7.17 -2.24 15.04
CA SER A 463 -6.91 -3.68 15.13
C SER A 463 -6.48 -4.14 16.52
N ASN A 464 -6.23 -3.20 17.44
CA ASN A 464 -5.62 -3.43 18.74
C ASN A 464 -4.27 -4.16 18.65
N SER A 465 -3.51 -3.92 17.58
CA SER A 465 -2.21 -4.54 17.39
C SER A 465 -1.12 -3.65 17.98
N PRO A 466 -0.19 -4.18 18.80
CA PRO A 466 0.99 -3.44 19.25
C PRO A 466 1.90 -3.05 18.09
N GLY A 467 2.70 -2.01 18.28
CA GLY A 467 3.74 -1.61 17.32
C GLY A 467 5.06 -2.33 17.54
N VAL A 468 6.15 -1.72 17.08
CA VAL A 468 7.50 -2.15 17.39
C VAL A 468 7.90 -1.65 18.78
N GLU A 469 8.42 -2.54 19.62
CA GLU A 469 8.82 -2.26 21.01
C GLU A 469 10.27 -2.69 21.25
N LYS A 470 11.06 -1.83 21.90
CA LYS A 470 12.45 -2.16 22.30
C LYS A 470 12.42 -3.03 23.57
N ILE A 471 13.04 -4.21 23.54
CA ILE A 471 13.21 -5.08 24.72
C ILE A 471 14.53 -4.75 25.43
N ASN A 472 15.61 -4.66 24.66
CA ASN A 472 16.96 -4.30 25.12
C ASN A 472 17.68 -3.52 24.00
N ASP A 473 18.97 -3.22 24.14
CA ASP A 473 19.68 -2.33 23.21
C ASP A 473 19.65 -2.73 21.73
N ASN A 474 19.70 -4.03 21.43
CA ASN A 474 19.69 -4.54 20.06
C ASN A 474 18.52 -5.48 19.76
N THR A 475 17.56 -5.65 20.67
CA THR A 475 16.45 -6.60 20.52
C THR A 475 15.10 -5.90 20.59
N TYR A 476 14.23 -6.21 19.62
CA TYR A 476 12.95 -5.54 19.40
C TYR A 476 11.84 -6.57 19.15
N THR A 477 10.63 -6.30 19.64
CA THR A 477 9.44 -7.02 19.18
C THR A 477 8.79 -6.30 18.02
N VAL A 478 8.18 -7.08 17.11
CA VAL A 478 7.43 -6.57 15.96
C VAL A 478 6.16 -7.39 15.80
N THR A 479 5.03 -6.72 15.63
CA THR A 479 3.74 -7.37 15.39
C THR A 479 3.36 -7.31 13.92
N VAL A 480 2.88 -8.42 13.38
CA VAL A 480 2.26 -8.53 12.06
C VAL A 480 0.90 -9.20 12.20
N ARG A 481 -0.09 -8.74 11.44
CA ARG A 481 -1.38 -9.43 11.27
C ARG A 481 -1.45 -10.01 9.86
N LEU A 482 -1.84 -11.27 9.75
CA LEU A 482 -2.22 -11.93 8.50
C LEU A 482 -3.70 -12.26 8.57
N SER A 483 -4.48 -11.74 7.63
CA SER A 483 -5.89 -12.05 7.50
C SER A 483 -6.20 -12.63 6.12
N THR A 484 -6.99 -13.70 6.09
CA THR A 484 -7.52 -14.32 4.87
C THR A 484 -8.99 -14.69 5.07
N ARG A 485 -9.67 -15.14 4.01
CA ARG A 485 -11.05 -15.65 4.13
C ARG A 485 -11.15 -16.84 5.10
N LYS A 486 -10.08 -17.62 5.26
CA LYS A 486 -10.00 -18.84 6.08
C LYS A 486 -9.67 -18.57 7.55
N GLY A 487 -9.03 -17.45 7.89
CA GLY A 487 -8.63 -17.17 9.26
C GLY A 487 -7.93 -15.83 9.44
N ASP A 488 -7.54 -15.55 10.67
CA ASP A 488 -6.83 -14.34 11.04
C ASP A 488 -5.85 -14.62 12.18
N LYS A 489 -4.59 -14.24 11.97
CA LYS A 489 -3.48 -14.49 12.89
C LYS A 489 -2.77 -13.18 13.22
N ARG A 490 -2.36 -13.04 14.47
CA ARG A 490 -1.36 -12.08 14.92
C ARG A 490 -0.07 -12.83 15.20
N ILE A 491 1.01 -12.38 14.59
CA ILE A 491 2.35 -12.95 14.77
C ILE A 491 3.22 -11.89 15.42
N ARG A 492 3.85 -12.23 16.54
CA ARG A 492 4.81 -11.36 17.22
C ARG A 492 6.21 -11.97 17.10
N PHE A 493 7.10 -11.24 16.45
CA PHE A 493 8.51 -11.60 16.33
C PHE A 493 9.33 -10.91 17.40
N THR A 494 10.38 -11.56 17.88
CA THR A 494 11.48 -10.94 18.62
C THR A 494 12.74 -11.03 17.76
N PHE A 495 13.19 -9.89 17.24
CA PHE A 495 14.38 -9.79 16.41
C PHE A 495 15.53 -9.16 17.19
N ARG A 496 16.72 -9.74 17.08
CA ARG A 496 17.97 -9.13 17.50
C ARG A 496 18.77 -8.65 16.30
N LEU A 497 19.22 -7.40 16.33
CA LEU A 497 20.17 -6.85 15.38
C LEU A 497 21.54 -7.52 15.60
N LEU A 498 22.12 -8.06 14.53
CA LEU A 498 23.45 -8.67 14.59
C LEU A 498 24.58 -7.63 14.55
N GLU A 499 24.32 -6.50 13.90
CA GLU A 499 25.27 -5.37 13.82
C GLU A 499 24.98 -4.32 14.89
N THR A 500 25.88 -3.34 15.04
CA THR A 500 25.58 -2.15 15.84
C THR A 500 24.39 -1.37 15.26
N PHE A 501 23.81 -0.44 16.03
CA PHE A 501 22.66 0.35 15.57
C PHE A 501 23.00 1.18 14.30
N GLU A 502 24.18 1.80 14.25
CA GLU A 502 24.63 2.60 13.11
C GLU A 502 24.94 1.73 11.88
N GLU A 503 25.54 0.56 12.05
CA GLU A 503 25.75 -0.39 10.95
C GLU A 503 24.43 -0.97 10.44
N SER A 504 23.51 -1.30 11.35
CA SER A 504 22.15 -1.75 11.01
C SER A 504 21.40 -0.69 10.19
N LYS A 505 21.54 0.59 10.55
CA LYS A 505 20.99 1.69 9.76
C LYS A 505 21.51 1.66 8.32
N LEU A 506 22.78 1.34 8.08
CA LEU A 506 23.31 1.17 6.73
C LEU A 506 22.75 -0.09 6.04
N VAL A 507 22.55 -1.20 6.76
CA VAL A 507 21.93 -2.43 6.20
C VAL A 507 20.53 -2.17 5.63
N PHE A 508 19.76 -1.29 6.28
CA PHE A 508 18.43 -0.84 5.87
C PHE A 508 18.43 0.36 4.90
N ASN A 509 19.59 0.80 4.42
CA ASN A 509 19.71 1.84 3.41
C ASN A 509 20.09 1.27 2.03
N PRO A 510 19.61 1.89 0.94
CA PRO A 510 20.10 1.64 -0.41
C PRO A 510 21.62 1.84 -0.55
N LEU A 511 22.26 1.10 -1.46
CA LEU A 511 23.71 0.99 -1.66
C LEU A 511 24.40 2.34 -1.94
N LEU A 512 23.89 3.15 -2.88
CA LEU A 512 24.42 4.49 -3.17
C LEU A 512 24.27 5.42 -1.97
N ILE A 513 23.14 5.34 -1.26
CA ILE A 513 22.90 6.15 -0.06
C ILE A 513 23.94 5.81 1.00
N ARG A 514 24.27 4.52 1.18
CA ARG A 514 25.32 4.08 2.11
C ARG A 514 26.69 4.63 1.72
N PHE A 515 27.05 4.58 0.44
CA PHE A 515 28.33 5.12 -0.04
C PHE A 515 28.41 6.65 0.13
N MET A 516 27.36 7.38 -0.21
CA MET A 516 27.26 8.82 0.04
C MET A 516 27.22 9.17 1.53
N ALA A 517 26.91 8.21 2.41
CA ALA A 517 26.97 8.33 3.86
C ALA A 517 28.34 7.93 4.45
N GLY A 518 29.32 7.58 3.61
CA GLY A 518 30.71 7.33 4.01
C GLY A 518 31.12 5.85 4.04
N GLU A 519 30.28 4.91 3.64
CA GLU A 519 30.74 3.53 3.46
C GLU A 519 31.74 3.43 2.31
N ASP A 520 32.89 2.81 2.57
CA ASP A 520 33.94 2.65 1.58
C ASP A 520 33.55 1.64 0.49
N PHE A 521 33.26 2.16 -0.69
CA PHE A 521 32.92 1.36 -1.87
C PHE A 521 34.15 0.75 -2.57
N ARG A 522 35.36 1.20 -2.25
CA ARG A 522 36.60 0.80 -2.94
C ARG A 522 37.21 -0.48 -2.35
N HIS A 523 37.07 -0.68 -1.04
CA HIS A 523 37.68 -1.82 -0.33
C HIS A 523 36.68 -2.91 0.08
N ARG A 524 35.38 -2.75 -0.22
CA ARG A 524 34.37 -3.77 0.08
C ARG A 524 34.36 -4.90 -0.95
N PRO A 525 33.87 -6.11 -0.60
CA PRO A 525 33.53 -7.13 -1.58
C PRO A 525 32.43 -6.66 -2.54
N ILE A 526 32.70 -6.74 -3.84
CA ILE A 526 31.85 -6.24 -4.94
C ILE A 526 31.06 -7.40 -5.53
N LYS A 527 29.75 -7.22 -5.68
CA LYS A 527 28.86 -8.25 -6.23
C LYS A 527 28.33 -7.80 -7.59
N ILE A 528 28.07 -8.75 -8.49
CA ILE A 528 27.40 -8.47 -9.79
C ILE A 528 26.07 -7.72 -9.57
N SER A 529 25.37 -8.03 -8.47
CA SER A 529 24.12 -7.37 -8.08
C SER A 529 24.26 -5.88 -7.81
N ASP A 530 25.47 -5.38 -7.51
CA ASP A 530 25.71 -3.97 -7.17
C ASP A 530 25.40 -3.08 -8.38
N SER A 531 25.73 -3.53 -9.60
CA SER A 531 25.35 -2.83 -10.84
C SER A 531 23.83 -2.65 -10.95
N GLY A 532 23.06 -3.70 -10.69
CA GLY A 532 21.60 -3.64 -10.72
C GLY A 532 21.01 -2.75 -9.61
N ARG A 533 21.59 -2.80 -8.41
CA ARG A 533 21.17 -1.96 -7.27
C ARG A 533 21.46 -0.49 -7.50
N ILE A 534 22.71 -0.15 -7.88
CA ILE A 534 23.11 1.22 -8.21
C ILE A 534 22.24 1.76 -9.35
N ARG A 535 21.98 0.96 -10.38
CA ARG A 535 21.06 1.33 -11.44
C ARG A 535 19.68 1.69 -10.91
N ASN A 536 19.05 0.79 -10.14
CA ASN A 536 17.70 1.03 -9.63
C ASN A 536 17.66 2.26 -8.72
N GLU A 537 18.67 2.45 -7.86
CA GLU A 537 18.75 3.58 -6.95
C GLU A 537 18.98 4.91 -7.66
N LEU A 538 19.80 4.95 -8.71
CA LEU A 538 19.91 6.13 -9.57
C LEU A 538 18.57 6.48 -10.20
N GLN A 539 17.83 5.48 -10.66
CA GLN A 539 16.51 5.70 -11.25
C GLN A 539 15.49 6.22 -10.23
N THR A 540 15.66 5.94 -8.94
CA THR A 540 14.85 6.53 -7.85
C THR A 540 15.29 7.96 -7.55
N LEU A 541 16.59 8.14 -7.32
CA LEU A 541 17.14 9.38 -6.76
C LEU A 541 17.30 10.48 -7.80
N CYS A 542 17.53 10.12 -9.06
CA CYS A 542 17.91 11.06 -10.11
C CYS A 542 16.94 11.03 -11.30
N SER A 543 15.69 10.58 -11.12
CA SER A 543 14.75 10.32 -12.23
C SER A 543 14.65 11.46 -13.25
N GLU A 544 14.64 12.71 -12.78
CA GLU A 544 14.59 13.94 -13.60
C GLU A 544 15.90 14.26 -14.33
N ALA A 545 17.02 13.70 -13.86
CA ALA A 545 18.36 13.89 -14.37
C ALA A 545 18.86 12.72 -15.24
N LEU A 546 18.00 11.74 -15.56
CA LEU A 546 18.37 10.58 -16.36
C LEU A 546 17.82 10.65 -17.79
N GLU A 547 18.72 10.48 -18.75
CA GLU A 547 18.39 10.31 -20.17
C GLU A 547 18.57 8.84 -20.58
N TYR A 548 17.71 8.36 -21.47
CA TYR A 548 17.57 6.95 -21.76
C TYR A 548 17.56 6.68 -23.26
N PHE A 549 18.50 5.84 -23.72
CA PHE A 549 18.70 5.57 -25.14
C PHE A 549 19.25 4.14 -25.37
N ASP A 550 19.24 3.70 -26.64
CA ASP A 550 19.68 2.36 -27.07
C ASP A 550 19.08 1.18 -26.27
N SER A 551 17.82 1.33 -25.83
CA SER A 551 17.04 0.36 -25.00
C SER A 551 17.64 -0.03 -23.63
N TYR A 552 18.94 0.17 -23.39
CA TYR A 552 19.66 -0.32 -22.22
C TYR A 552 20.69 0.66 -21.64
N LYS A 553 20.89 1.83 -22.25
CA LYS A 553 21.80 2.86 -21.72
C LYS A 553 21.06 3.92 -20.93
N ILE A 554 21.76 4.46 -19.95
CA ILE A 554 21.32 5.52 -19.05
C ILE A 554 22.46 6.54 -18.98
N ARG A 555 22.19 7.79 -19.38
CA ARG A 555 23.06 8.93 -19.11
C ARG A 555 22.53 9.69 -17.90
N ILE A 556 23.42 10.09 -17.00
CA ILE A 556 23.09 10.96 -15.87
C ILE A 556 23.62 12.37 -16.15
N HIS A 557 22.74 13.36 -16.00
CA HIS A 557 23.04 14.79 -16.15
C HIS A 557 23.17 15.41 -14.76
N PHE A 558 24.38 15.44 -14.21
CA PHE A 558 24.60 15.88 -12.81
C PHE A 558 24.15 17.31 -12.54
N ASP A 559 24.22 18.18 -13.54
CA ASP A 559 23.75 19.56 -13.51
C ASP A 559 22.21 19.67 -13.38
N MET A 560 21.48 18.63 -13.78
CA MET A 560 20.03 18.53 -13.63
C MET A 560 19.58 17.92 -12.30
N ILE A 561 20.48 17.43 -11.45
CA ILE A 561 20.10 16.86 -10.14
C ILE A 561 19.74 18.00 -9.18
N PRO A 562 18.49 18.09 -8.70
CA PRO A 562 18.09 19.13 -7.76
C PRO A 562 18.85 19.03 -6.44
N GLU A 563 19.27 20.17 -5.86
CA GLU A 563 20.03 20.20 -4.60
C GLU A 563 19.24 19.70 -3.39
N ASP A 564 17.91 19.82 -3.44
CA ASP A 564 17.01 19.28 -2.42
C ASP A 564 16.85 17.76 -2.51
N VAL A 565 17.30 17.14 -3.60
CA VAL A 565 17.33 15.68 -3.78
C VAL A 565 18.70 15.12 -3.37
N ILE A 566 19.78 15.65 -3.94
CA ILE A 566 21.16 15.33 -3.54
C ILE A 566 21.95 16.63 -3.43
N SER A 567 22.52 16.92 -2.26
CA SER A 567 23.33 18.13 -2.05
C SER A 567 24.55 18.15 -2.97
N LYS A 568 25.06 19.34 -3.31
CA LYS A 568 26.23 19.48 -4.20
C LYS A 568 27.45 18.68 -3.72
N GLU A 569 27.71 18.65 -2.42
CA GLU A 569 28.76 17.82 -1.82
C GLU A 569 28.54 16.32 -2.10
N LYS A 570 27.32 15.83 -1.94
CA LYS A 570 26.97 14.43 -2.23
C LYS A 570 26.93 14.12 -3.73
N GLN A 571 26.64 15.09 -4.58
CA GLN A 571 26.71 14.93 -6.04
C GLN A 571 28.16 14.66 -6.50
N ILE A 572 29.15 15.30 -5.87
CA ILE A 572 30.58 15.03 -6.12
C ILE A 572 30.90 13.58 -5.75
N ILE A 573 30.51 13.14 -4.55
CA ILE A 573 30.73 11.77 -4.10
C ILE A 573 30.00 10.76 -5.01
N LEU A 574 28.77 11.06 -5.43
CA LEU A 574 28.02 10.24 -6.37
C LEU A 574 28.79 10.06 -7.68
N ARG A 575 29.34 11.14 -8.25
CA ARG A 575 30.17 11.09 -9.45
C ARG A 575 31.38 10.17 -9.25
N GLU A 576 32.11 10.34 -8.16
CA GLU A 576 33.27 9.49 -7.85
C GLU A 576 32.92 8.00 -7.75
N ILE A 577 31.80 7.68 -7.08
CA ILE A 577 31.29 6.30 -6.97
C ILE A 577 31.05 5.72 -8.37
N LEU A 578 30.29 6.45 -9.19
CA LEU A 578 29.88 5.98 -10.51
C LEU A 578 31.06 5.84 -11.48
N GLU A 579 32.00 6.78 -11.46
CA GLU A 579 33.23 6.73 -12.25
C GLU A 579 34.05 5.50 -11.87
N TRP A 580 34.27 5.28 -10.57
CA TRP A 580 35.04 4.15 -10.08
C TRP A 580 34.41 2.80 -10.46
N TYR A 581 33.10 2.63 -10.29
CA TYR A 581 32.42 1.38 -10.67
C TYR A 581 32.45 1.14 -12.19
N LYS A 582 32.35 2.20 -12.99
CA LYS A 582 32.43 2.12 -14.45
C LYS A 582 33.85 1.75 -14.92
N GLU A 583 34.88 2.29 -14.27
CA GLU A 583 36.28 1.99 -14.56
C GLU A 583 36.68 0.56 -14.14
N ASN A 584 36.31 0.15 -12.93
CA ASN A 584 36.72 -1.13 -12.35
C ASN A 584 35.82 -2.31 -12.78
N HIS A 585 34.56 -2.05 -13.16
CA HIS A 585 33.60 -3.06 -13.60
C HIS A 585 32.88 -2.70 -14.92
N PRO A 586 33.62 -2.42 -16.01
CA PRO A 586 33.07 -1.85 -17.24
C PRO A 586 32.00 -2.74 -17.90
N ILE A 587 32.12 -4.06 -17.77
CA ILE A 587 31.13 -5.00 -18.33
C ILE A 587 29.79 -4.90 -17.59
N TRP A 588 29.81 -4.79 -16.26
CA TRP A 588 28.60 -4.73 -15.45
C TRP A 588 27.94 -3.36 -15.54
N PHE A 589 28.73 -2.30 -15.72
CA PHE A 589 28.27 -0.91 -15.84
C PHE A 589 28.21 -0.40 -17.28
N LYS A 590 28.20 -1.30 -18.29
CA LYS A 590 28.05 -0.93 -19.70
C LYS A 590 26.79 -0.11 -20.03
N TRP A 591 25.79 -0.18 -19.15
CA TRP A 591 24.55 0.58 -19.24
C TRP A 591 24.75 2.06 -18.86
N LEU A 592 25.80 2.42 -18.12
CA LEU A 592 25.99 3.74 -17.53
C LEU A 592 26.84 4.65 -18.43
N VAL A 593 26.31 5.84 -18.71
CA VAL A 593 26.98 6.95 -19.38
C VAL A 593 27.03 8.12 -18.39
N LEU A 594 28.20 8.73 -18.24
CA LEU A 594 28.47 9.81 -17.27
C LEU A 594 28.76 11.11 -18.00
#